data_AF-A0A9W6T6W9-F1
#
_entry.id   AF-A0A9W6T6W9-F1
#
_cell.length_a   1.000
_cell.length_b   1.000
_cell.length_c   1.000
_cell.angle_alpha   90.00
_cell.angle_beta   90.00
_cell.angle_gamma   90.00
#
_symmetry.space_group_name_H-M   'P 1'
#
loop_
_entity.id
_entity.type
_entity.pdbx_description
1 polymer ?
#
loop_
_entity_poly.entity_id
_entity_poly.type
_entity_poly.pdbx_seq_one_letter_code
_entity_poly.pdbx_strand_id
1 'polypeptide(L)'
;MSQHAQPSALSTQVHIQWGSLLSYGSFFRVFTLLLMTFSPVSNRALFEPTRPFTELITSFCLLAGGLVFMESTDPIISALEYRGLTPMFTLNVSVGCIALVMAWIMSVFAIKDWLKLRIGN
;
A
#
# COMPACT_ATOMS: atom_id res chain seq x y z
N MET A 1 14.32 -11.38 2.62
CA MET A 1 13.16 -12.15 2.12
C MET A 1 13.52 -13.35 1.26
N SER A 2 14.76 -13.54 0.80
CA SER A 2 15.11 -14.62 -0.13
C SER A 2 15.66 -15.90 0.52
N GLN A 3 16.01 -15.88 1.81
CA GLN A 3 16.67 -17.02 2.48
C GLN A 3 15.83 -17.69 3.57
N HIS A 4 14.63 -17.17 3.88
CA HIS A 4 13.69 -17.88 4.74
C HIS A 4 12.98 -18.95 3.92
N ALA A 5 13.38 -20.21 4.11
CA ALA A 5 12.68 -21.34 3.55
C ALA A 5 11.21 -21.29 4.01
N GLN A 6 10.30 -21.33 3.04
CA GLN A 6 8.87 -21.31 3.30
C GLN A 6 8.38 -22.75 3.44
N PRO A 7 7.41 -23.01 4.33
CA PRO A 7 6.97 -24.38 4.65
C PRO A 7 6.24 -25.06 3.49
N SER A 8 5.71 -24.28 2.55
CA SER A 8 4.98 -24.80 1.39
C SER A 8 5.13 -23.94 0.14
N ALA A 9 4.74 -24.51 -1.00
CA ALA A 9 4.68 -23.78 -2.27
C ALA A 9 3.70 -22.60 -2.20
N LEU A 10 2.54 -22.77 -1.53
CA LEU A 10 1.58 -21.68 -1.34
C LEU A 10 2.20 -20.54 -0.53
N SER A 11 2.82 -20.87 0.62
CA SER A 11 3.52 -19.89 1.46
C SER A 11 4.60 -19.13 0.68
N THR A 12 5.37 -19.84 -0.15
CA THR A 12 6.39 -19.23 -1.03
C THR A 12 5.78 -18.20 -1.96
N GLN A 13 4.67 -18.51 -2.62
CA GLN A 13 4.04 -17.59 -3.56
C GLN A 13 3.45 -16.37 -2.86
N VAL A 14 2.77 -16.53 -1.72
CA VAL A 14 2.26 -15.41 -0.91
C VAL A 14 3.42 -14.55 -0.40
N HIS A 15 4.53 -15.16 -0.02
CA HIS A 15 5.73 -14.43 0.40
C HIS A 15 6.34 -13.59 -0.73
N ILE A 16 6.35 -14.12 -1.97
CA ILE A 16 6.80 -13.39 -3.15
C ILE A 16 5.86 -12.19 -3.44
N GLN A 17 4.55 -12.35 -3.24
CA GLN A 17 3.58 -11.25 -3.43
C GLN A 17 3.88 -10.06 -2.52
N TRP A 18 4.05 -10.30 -1.21
CA TRP A 18 4.37 -9.23 -0.27
C TRP A 18 5.73 -8.60 -0.62
N GLY A 19 6.75 -9.41 -0.93
CA GLY A 19 8.09 -8.91 -1.27
C GLY A 19 8.11 -8.07 -2.55
N SER A 20 7.27 -8.42 -3.52
CA SER A 20 7.10 -7.67 -4.76
C SER A 20 6.44 -6.32 -4.50
N LEU A 21 5.36 -6.28 -3.72
CA LEU A 21 4.69 -5.04 -3.33
C LEU A 21 5.60 -4.13 -2.50
N LEU A 22 6.39 -4.69 -1.57
CA LEU A 22 7.43 -3.92 -0.87
C LEU A 22 8.42 -3.31 -1.86
N SER A 23 8.94 -4.10 -2.79
CA SER A 23 9.94 -3.65 -3.78
C SER A 23 9.41 -2.52 -4.64
N TYR A 24 8.18 -2.65 -5.16
CA TYR A 24 7.53 -1.59 -5.95
C TYR A 24 7.32 -0.33 -5.11
N GLY A 25 6.79 -0.46 -3.89
CA GLY A 25 6.60 0.66 -2.98
C GLY A 25 7.91 1.36 -2.64
N SER A 26 8.98 0.61 -2.36
CA SER A 26 10.32 1.17 -2.08
C SER A 26 10.90 1.92 -3.28
N PHE A 27 10.70 1.43 -4.50
CA PHE A 27 11.15 2.12 -5.71
C PHE A 27 10.47 3.49 -5.87
N PHE A 28 9.14 3.55 -5.75
CA PHE A 28 8.41 4.83 -5.80
C PHE A 28 8.67 5.73 -4.58
N ARG A 29 9.01 5.16 -3.42
CA ARG A 29 9.44 5.92 -2.25
C ARG A 29 10.71 6.71 -2.54
N VAL A 30 11.70 6.09 -3.20
CA VAL A 30 12.94 6.80 -3.60
C VAL A 30 12.60 7.98 -4.49
N PHE A 31 11.74 7.81 -5.50
CA PHE A 31 11.33 8.91 -6.36
C PHE A 31 10.58 10.01 -5.61
N THR A 32 9.73 9.64 -4.65
CA THR A 32 9.05 10.62 -3.79
C THR A 32 10.04 11.47 -3.00
N LEU A 33 11.07 10.84 -2.42
CA LEU A 33 12.13 11.55 -1.72
C LEU A 33 12.89 12.49 -2.68
N LEU A 34 13.25 12.02 -3.89
CA LEU A 34 13.93 12.86 -4.88
C LEU A 34 13.07 14.07 -5.29
N LEU A 35 11.78 13.88 -5.56
CA LEU A 35 10.86 14.97 -5.88
C LEU A 35 10.78 16.01 -4.75
N MET A 36 10.66 15.55 -3.51
CA MET A 36 10.58 16.44 -2.35
C MET A 36 11.90 17.16 -2.07
N THR A 37 13.05 16.53 -2.36
CA THR A 37 14.37 17.16 -2.21
C THR A 37 14.64 18.20 -3.30
N PHE A 38 14.31 17.91 -4.56
CA PHE A 38 14.64 18.79 -5.69
C PHE A 38 13.56 19.84 -6.00
N SER A 39 12.33 19.66 -5.50
CA SER A 39 11.25 20.64 -5.65
C SER A 39 10.79 21.15 -4.28
N PRO A 40 11.61 21.96 -3.59
CA PRO A 40 11.23 22.53 -2.30
C PRO A 40 10.03 23.46 -2.48
N VAL A 41 8.97 23.19 -1.72
CA VAL A 41 7.77 24.03 -1.67
C VAL A 41 8.10 25.41 -1.07
N SER A 42 7.45 26.47 -1.54
CA SER A 42 7.64 27.83 -1.01
C SER A 42 7.35 27.90 0.50
N ASN A 43 7.91 28.89 1.21
CA ASN A 43 7.79 29.04 2.68
C ASN A 43 6.35 28.96 3.23
N ARG A 44 5.34 29.35 2.45
CA ARG A 44 3.92 29.26 2.84
C ARG A 44 3.36 27.84 2.70
N ALA A 45 3.85 27.08 1.71
CA ALA A 45 3.46 25.71 1.43
C ALA A 45 4.28 24.67 2.24
N LEU A 46 5.32 25.10 2.97
CA LEU A 46 6.13 24.23 3.83
C LEU A 46 5.31 23.56 4.95
N PHE A 47 4.24 24.23 5.40
CA PHE A 47 3.32 23.72 6.42
C PHE A 47 2.11 22.99 5.84
N GLU A 48 2.01 22.89 4.51
CA GLU A 48 0.93 22.17 3.84
C GLU A 48 1.41 20.77 3.42
N PRO A 49 0.55 19.74 3.49
CA PRO A 49 0.93 18.41 3.06
C PRO A 49 1.19 18.37 1.55
N THR A 50 2.43 18.13 1.13
CA THR A 50 2.76 17.85 -0.27
C THR A 50 2.13 16.50 -0.67
N ARG A 51 1.42 16.46 -1.80
CA ARG A 51 0.70 15.26 -2.28
C ARG A 51 1.28 14.74 -3.60
N PRO A 52 2.58 14.35 -3.68
CA PRO A 52 3.13 13.84 -4.93
C PRO A 52 2.44 12.52 -5.30
N PHE A 53 2.13 12.33 -6.59
CA PHE A 53 1.44 11.13 -7.07
C PHE A 53 2.18 9.83 -6.71
N THR A 54 3.51 9.88 -6.60
CA THR A 54 4.33 8.73 -6.23
C THR A 54 4.15 8.30 -4.78
N GLU A 55 3.71 9.19 -3.89
CA GLU A 55 3.36 8.81 -2.51
C GLU A 55 2.05 7.99 -2.48
N LEU A 56 1.13 8.23 -3.41
CA LEU A 56 -0.10 7.43 -3.54
C LEU A 56 0.25 5.97 -3.91
N ILE A 57 1.11 5.79 -4.92
CA ILE A 57 1.56 4.45 -5.35
C ILE A 57 2.31 3.77 -4.20
N THR A 58 3.23 4.49 -3.56
CA THR A 58 3.99 3.98 -2.42
C THR A 58 3.07 3.53 -1.29
N SER A 59 2.08 4.35 -0.93
CA SER A 59 1.11 4.04 0.12
C SER A 59 0.29 2.80 -0.22
N PHE A 60 -0.21 2.70 -1.45
CA PHE A 60 -0.97 1.53 -1.91
C PHE A 60 -0.13 0.25 -1.83
N CYS A 61 1.09 0.28 -2.37
CA CYS A 61 1.99 -0.88 -2.35
C CYS A 61 2.35 -1.32 -0.93
N LEU A 62 2.66 -0.38 -0.03
CA LEU A 62 3.04 -0.71 1.35
C LEU A 62 1.85 -1.19 2.19
N LEU A 63 0.66 -0.60 2.02
CA LEU A 63 -0.56 -1.06 2.71
C LEU A 63 -1.00 -2.44 2.23
N ALA A 64 -1.06 -2.66 0.92
CA ALA A 64 -1.44 -3.95 0.34
C ALA A 64 -0.39 -5.01 0.67
N GLY A 65 0.90 -4.69 0.52
CA GLY A 65 1.99 -5.60 0.85
C GLY A 65 2.04 -5.95 2.34
N GLY A 66 1.76 -4.98 3.22
CA GLY A 66 1.66 -5.20 4.65
C GLY A 66 0.50 -6.12 5.03
N LEU A 67 -0.66 -5.99 4.38
CA LEU A 67 -1.81 -6.87 4.61
C LEU A 67 -1.52 -8.31 4.14
N VAL A 68 -0.96 -8.48 2.94
CA VAL A 68 -0.50 -9.79 2.44
C VAL A 68 0.54 -10.41 3.38
N PHE A 69 1.45 -9.60 3.94
CA PHE A 69 2.43 -10.07 4.91
C PHE A 69 1.78 -10.58 6.20
N MET A 70 0.78 -9.86 6.73
CA MET A 70 0.02 -10.33 7.91
C MET A 70 -0.76 -11.63 7.63
N GLU A 71 -1.27 -11.81 6.42
CA GLU A 71 -1.95 -13.04 5.98
C GLU A 71 -0.97 -14.22 5.81
N SER A 72 0.33 -13.97 5.63
CA SER A 72 1.34 -15.01 5.35
C SER A 72 1.78 -15.85 6.57
N THR A 73 0.94 -15.94 7.60
CA THR A 73 1.23 -16.74 8.81
C THR A 73 0.86 -18.22 8.61
N ASP A 74 1.59 -19.13 9.26
CA ASP A 74 1.40 -20.58 9.11
C ASP A 74 -0.06 -21.06 9.28
N PRO A 75 -0.86 -20.57 10.26
CA PRO A 75 -2.25 -21.00 10.41
C PRO A 75 -3.13 -20.55 9.24
N ILE A 76 -2.90 -19.35 8.70
CA ILE A 76 -3.66 -18.83 7.56
C ILE A 76 -3.29 -19.59 6.30
N ILE A 77 -1.99 -19.79 6.03
CA ILE A 77 -1.52 -20.62 4.91
C ILE A 77 -2.12 -22.02 4.99
N SER A 78 -2.08 -22.67 6.15
CA SER A 78 -2.66 -24.00 6.35
C SER A 78 -4.17 -24.02 6.08
N ALA A 79 -4.89 -22.97 6.47
CA ALA A 79 -6.32 -22.83 6.20
C ALA A 79 -6.63 -22.59 4.71
N LEU A 80 -5.78 -21.84 4.01
CA LEU A 80 -5.90 -21.65 2.56
C LEU A 80 -5.67 -22.96 1.80
N GLU A 81 -4.63 -23.72 2.18
CA GLU A 81 -4.33 -25.04 1.60
C GLU A 81 -5.47 -26.02 1.84
N TYR A 82 -5.97 -26.10 3.07
CA TYR A 82 -7.12 -26.95 3.43
C TYR A 82 -8.36 -26.62 2.59
N ARG A 83 -8.56 -25.34 2.23
CA ARG A 83 -9.68 -24.87 1.39
C ARG A 83 -9.38 -24.89 -0.11
N GLY A 84 -8.19 -25.30 -0.53
CA GLY A 84 -7.77 -25.28 -1.94
C GLY A 84 -7.70 -23.87 -2.55
N LEU A 85 -7.46 -22.84 -1.72
CA LEU A 85 -7.37 -21.46 -2.17
C LEU A 85 -5.97 -21.16 -2.73
N THR A 86 -5.92 -20.29 -3.74
CA THR A 86 -4.68 -19.94 -4.45
C THR A 86 -4.07 -18.65 -3.89
N PRO A 87 -2.80 -18.34 -4.18
CA PRO A 87 -2.20 -17.06 -3.81
C PRO A 87 -2.96 -15.84 -4.36
N MET A 88 -3.72 -15.98 -5.45
CA MET A 88 -4.51 -14.86 -5.96
C MET A 88 -5.66 -14.47 -5.03
N PHE A 89 -6.12 -15.38 -4.16
CA PHE A 89 -7.13 -15.07 -3.16
C PHE A 89 -6.61 -14.03 -2.16
N THR A 90 -5.44 -14.27 -1.55
CA THR A 90 -4.81 -13.34 -0.59
C THR A 90 -4.57 -11.99 -1.23
N LEU A 91 -4.02 -11.97 -2.45
CA LEU A 91 -3.75 -10.73 -3.17
C LEU A 91 -5.03 -9.93 -3.48
N ASN A 92 -6.08 -10.58 -3.98
CA ASN A 92 -7.33 -9.91 -4.33
C ASN A 92 -8.06 -9.38 -3.10
N VAL A 93 -8.13 -10.16 -2.02
CA VAL A 93 -8.72 -9.73 -0.74
C VAL A 93 -7.94 -8.53 -0.21
N SER A 94 -6.61 -8.63 -0.18
CA SER A 94 -5.76 -7.55 0.31
C SER A 94 -5.92 -6.26 -0.50
N VAL A 95 -5.79 -6.34 -1.83
CA VAL A 95 -5.94 -5.19 -2.72
C VAL A 95 -7.34 -4.60 -2.65
N GLY A 96 -8.38 -5.44 -2.62
CA GLY A 96 -9.77 -4.98 -2.50
C GLY A 96 -10.03 -4.20 -1.21
N CYS A 97 -9.61 -4.76 -0.07
CA CYS A 97 -9.73 -4.10 1.24
C CYS A 97 -8.96 -2.77 1.26
N ILE A 98 -7.71 -2.74 0.79
CA ILE A 98 -6.90 -1.52 0.77
C ILE A 98 -7.47 -0.47 -0.19
N ALA A 99 -7.97 -0.88 -1.36
CA ALA A 99 -8.60 0.04 -2.30
C ALA A 99 -9.83 0.72 -1.68
N LEU A 100 -10.69 -0.02 -0.96
CA LEU A 100 -11.84 0.54 -0.26
C LEU A 100 -11.42 1.50 0.86
N VAL A 101 -10.41 1.13 1.65
CA VAL A 101 -9.87 1.99 2.73
C VAL A 101 -9.29 3.28 2.16
N MET A 102 -8.50 3.20 1.10
CA MET A 102 -7.93 4.40 0.45
C MET A 102 -9.01 5.25 -0.21
N ALA A 103 -10.00 4.64 -0.87
CA ALA A 103 -11.15 5.35 -1.45
C ALA A 103 -11.95 6.10 -0.38
N TRP A 104 -12.15 5.48 0.78
CA TRP A 104 -12.78 6.14 1.94
C TRP A 104 -11.97 7.36 2.40
N ILE A 105 -10.66 7.20 2.63
CA ILE A 105 -9.77 8.28 3.06
C ILE A 105 -9.81 9.44 2.05
N MET A 106 -9.67 9.16 0.76
CA MET A 106 -9.73 10.17 -0.30
C MET A 106 -11.08 10.88 -0.35
N SER A 107 -12.19 10.17 -0.13
CA SER A 107 -13.52 10.77 -0.08
C SER A 107 -13.66 11.75 1.08
N VAL A 108 -13.14 11.41 2.26
CA VAL A 108 -13.13 12.32 3.43
C VAL A 108 -12.31 13.59 3.13
N PHE A 109 -11.12 13.45 2.51
CA PHE A 109 -10.32 14.61 2.12
C PHE A 109 -10.97 15.44 1.02
N ALA A 110 -11.63 14.83 0.05
CA ALA A 110 -12.36 15.52 -1.00
C ALA A 110 -13.52 16.37 -0.43
N ILE A 111 -14.29 15.81 0.51
CA ILE A 111 -15.35 16.54 1.21
C ILE A 111 -14.78 17.71 2.02
N LYS A 112 -13.67 17.49 2.75
CA LYS A 112 -12.98 18.55 3.50
C LYS A 112 -12.53 19.68 2.58
N ASP A 113 -11.87 19.36 1.48
CA ASP A 113 -11.33 20.36 0.55
C ASP A 113 -12.49 21.11 -0.15
N TRP A 114 -13.60 20.43 -0.46
CA TRP A 114 -14.84 21.06 -0.96
C TRP A 114 -15.47 22.04 0.04
N LEU A 115 -15.54 21.68 1.33
CA LEU A 115 -16.07 22.58 2.37
C LEU A 115 -15.20 23.82 2.54
N LYS A 116 -13.87 23.66 2.53
CA LYS A 116 -12.94 24.80 2.60
C LYS A 116 -13.14 25.79 1.46
N LEU A 117 -13.37 25.31 0.24
CA LEU A 117 -13.67 26.16 -0.91
C LEU A 117 -14.99 26.93 -0.79
N ARG A 118 -15.97 26.38 -0.06
CA ARG A 118 -17.26 27.06 0.17
C ARG A 118 -17.25 28.09 1.31
N ILE A 119 -16.39 27.89 2.32
CA ILE A 119 -16.32 28.77 3.51
C ILE A 119 -15.25 29.86 3.35
N GLY A 120 -14.21 29.60 2.55
CA GLY A 120 -13.16 30.59 2.23
C GLY A 120 -13.53 31.58 1.13
N ASN A 121 -14.74 31.48 0.57
CA ASN A 121 -15.42 32.48 -0.25
C ASN A 121 -16.60 33.06 0.55
#